data_AF-A0A955DRY0-F1
#
_entry.id   AF-A0A955DRY0-F1
#
_cell.length_a   1.000
_cell.length_b   1.000
_cell.length_c   1.000
_cell.angle_alpha   90.00
_cell.angle_beta   90.00
_cell.angle_gamma   90.00
#
_symmetry.space_group_name_H-M   'P 1'
#
loop_
_entity.id
_entity.type
_entity.pdbx_description
1 polymer ?
#
loop_
_entity_poly.entity_id
_entity_poly.type
_entity_poly.pdbx_seq_one_letter_code
_entity_poly.pdbx_strand_id
1 'polypeptide(L)'
;WDNIDIFGWMGYPMQIKVDFLCRDSILAAPIVLDLALFLDLAGRAGMSGIQEWLSFYFKSPQTAPGLYPEHDIFIQHWKLKNTLRWMMGEELLTHLGVEYYD
;
A
#
# COMPACT_ATOMS: atom_id res chain seq x y z
N TRP A 1 16.29 13.83 1.24
CA TRP A 1 16.58 14.54 -0.02
C TRP A 1 16.79 13.50 -1.09
N ASP A 2 15.95 13.55 -2.12
CA ASP A 2 15.99 12.65 -3.27
C ASP A 2 16.13 13.49 -4.54
N ASN A 3 16.99 13.04 -5.45
CA ASN A 3 17.14 13.61 -6.79
C ASN A 3 16.78 12.52 -7.80
N ILE A 4 15.73 12.75 -8.57
CA ILE A 4 15.21 11.82 -9.56
C ILE A 4 15.44 12.47 -10.93
N ASP A 5 16.41 11.94 -11.66
CA ASP A 5 16.73 12.37 -13.02
C ASP A 5 15.84 11.61 -14.02
N ILE A 6 15.14 12.33 -14.89
CA ILE A 6 14.24 11.77 -15.90
C ILE A 6 14.52 12.40 -17.27
N PHE A 7 14.02 11.77 -18.33
CA PHE A 7 14.06 12.33 -19.68
C PHE A 7 12.65 12.40 -20.27
N GLY A 8 12.38 13.46 -21.00
CA GLY A 8 11.10 13.71 -21.66
C GLY A 8 11.13 13.32 -23.13
N TRP A 9 10.11 13.80 -23.84
CA TRP A 9 10.06 13.74 -25.30
C TRP A 9 11.35 14.25 -25.92
N MET A 10 11.79 13.66 -27.04
CA MET A 10 13.07 13.98 -27.71
C MET A 10 14.33 13.85 -26.82
N GLY A 11 14.25 13.15 -25.69
CA GLY A 11 15.38 12.90 -24.81
C GLY A 11 15.82 14.11 -23.99
N TYR A 12 14.99 15.16 -23.89
CA TYR A 12 15.32 16.33 -23.08
C TYR A 12 15.42 15.93 -21.59
N PRO A 13 16.56 16.17 -20.93
CA PRO A 13 16.74 15.83 -19.52
C PRO A 13 15.94 16.78 -18.63
N MET A 14 15.37 16.24 -17.56
CA MET A 14 14.63 16.95 -16.51
C MET A 14 14.97 16.35 -15.14
N GLN A 15 14.69 17.07 -14.07
CA GLN A 15 14.97 16.63 -12.70
C GLN A 15 13.79 16.91 -11.77
N ILE A 16 13.52 15.97 -10.87
CA ILE A 16 12.62 16.16 -9.74
C ILE A 16 13.48 16.07 -8.47
N LYS A 17 13.50 17.14 -7.68
CA LYS A 17 14.20 17.19 -6.40
C LYS A 17 13.18 17.26 -5.28
N VAL A 18 13.25 16.31 -4.37
CA VAL A 18 12.35 16.20 -3.22
C VAL A 18 13.16 16.38 -1.95
N ASP A 19 12.80 17.37 -1.14
CA ASP A 19 13.31 17.48 0.22
C ASP A 19 12.18 17.24 1.22
N PHE A 20 12.31 16.14 1.96
CA PHE A 20 11.28 15.67 2.87
C PHE A 20 11.80 15.76 4.30
N LEU A 21 11.44 16.87 4.97
CA LEU A 21 11.77 17.13 6.35
C LEU A 21 10.69 16.53 7.25
N CYS A 22 11.03 15.47 7.96
CA CYS A 22 10.08 14.75 8.79
C CYS A 22 10.63 14.40 10.15
N ARG A 23 9.71 14.13 11.08
CA ARG A 23 10.00 13.54 12.37
C ARG A 23 9.58 12.08 12.33
N ASP A 24 10.56 11.19 12.30
CA ASP A 24 10.34 9.75 12.12
C ASP A 24 9.30 9.17 13.08
N SER A 25 9.34 9.57 14.35
CA SER A 25 8.41 9.07 15.37
C SER A 25 6.96 9.48 15.11
N ILE A 26 6.72 10.69 14.58
CA ILE A 26 5.36 11.16 14.28
C ILE A 26 4.80 10.44 13.05
N LEU A 27 5.66 10.04 12.10
CA LEU A 27 5.26 9.23 10.96
C LEU A 27 5.06 7.75 11.32
N ALA A 28 5.91 7.20 12.19
CA ALA A 28 5.88 5.79 12.55
C ALA A 28 4.75 5.44 13.53
N ALA A 29 4.44 6.30 14.49
CA ALA A 29 3.41 6.04 15.50
C ALA A 29 2.03 5.65 14.93
N PRO A 30 1.45 6.40 13.96
CA PRO A 30 0.17 6.02 13.36
C PRO A 30 0.26 4.72 12.56
N ILE A 31 1.38 4.47 11.85
CA ILE A 31 1.59 3.21 11.11
C ILE A 31 1.56 2.00 12.05
N VAL A 32 2.23 2.11 13.21
CA VAL A 32 2.25 1.03 14.20
C VAL A 32 0.87 0.81 14.82
N LEU A 33 0.12 1.89 15.09
CA LEU A 33 -1.24 1.81 15.60
C LEU A 33 -2.17 1.09 14.61
N ASP A 34 -2.14 1.47 13.33
CA ASP A 34 -2.93 0.83 12.28
C ASP A 34 -2.59 -0.66 12.16
N LEU A 35 -1.30 -1.01 12.15
CA LEU A 35 -0.85 -2.40 12.10
C LEU A 35 -1.37 -3.22 13.29
N ALA A 36 -1.34 -2.66 14.50
CA ALA A 36 -1.85 -3.35 15.68
C ALA A 36 -3.36 -3.61 15.58
N LEU A 37 -4.13 -2.63 15.10
CA LEU A 37 -5.57 -2.76 14.90
C LEU A 37 -5.90 -3.79 13.81
N PHE A 38 -5.20 -3.74 12.68
CA PHE A 38 -5.46 -4.67 11.58
C PHE A 38 -5.00 -6.10 11.86
N LEU A 39 -3.92 -6.29 12.62
CA LEU A 39 -3.50 -7.62 13.06
C LEU A 39 -4.51 -8.24 14.04
N ASP A 40 -5.06 -7.45 14.97
CA ASP A 40 -6.14 -7.90 15.85
C ASP A 40 -7.40 -8.27 15.04
N LEU A 41 -7.78 -7.45 14.06
CA LEU A 41 -8.87 -7.76 13.13
C LEU A 41 -8.62 -9.07 12.37
N ALA A 42 -7.43 -9.26 11.81
CA ALA A 42 -7.06 -10.48 11.08
C ALA A 42 -7.17 -11.72 11.97
N GLY A 43 -6.69 -11.61 13.22
CA GLY A 43 -6.79 -12.67 14.22
C GLY A 43 -8.25 -13.03 14.53
N ARG A 44 -9.12 -12.04 14.73
CA ARG A 44 -10.56 -12.25 14.95
C ARG A 44 -11.27 -12.82 13.73
N ALA A 45 -10.82 -12.48 12.53
CA ALA A 45 -11.31 -13.03 11.27
C ALA A 45 -10.76 -14.44 10.95
N GLY A 46 -9.93 -15.02 11.83
CA GLY A 46 -9.35 -16.35 11.63
C GLY A 46 -8.26 -16.40 10.56
N MET A 47 -7.74 -15.26 10.13
CA MET A 47 -6.66 -15.19 9.15
C MET A 47 -5.33 -15.55 9.81
N SER A 48 -4.51 -16.34 9.13
CA SER A 48 -3.19 -16.77 9.62
C SER A 48 -2.17 -16.81 8.49
N GLY A 49 -0.89 -16.95 8.84
CA GLY A 49 0.20 -16.91 7.87
C GLY A 49 0.50 -15.50 7.36
N ILE A 50 1.06 -15.41 6.16
CA ILE A 50 1.52 -14.15 5.56
C ILE A 50 0.31 -13.26 5.22
N GLN A 51 0.20 -12.13 5.91
CA GLN A 51 -0.85 -11.14 5.69
C GLN A 51 -0.45 -10.15 4.59
N GLU A 52 -0.46 -10.59 3.33
CA GLU A 52 0.03 -9.76 2.21
C GLU A 52 -0.77 -8.46 1.99
N TRP A 53 -2.00 -8.39 2.49
CA TRP A 53 -2.85 -7.19 2.42
C TRP A 53 -2.36 -6.05 3.33
N LEU A 54 -1.48 -6.34 4.30
CA LEU A 54 -0.80 -5.35 5.14
C LEU A 54 0.50 -4.81 4.53
N SER A 55 0.84 -5.24 3.30
CA SER A 55 2.06 -4.83 2.59
C SER A 55 2.23 -3.30 2.48
N PHE A 56 1.12 -2.56 2.44
CA PHE A 56 1.09 -1.08 2.42
C PHE A 56 1.93 -0.42 3.53
N TYR A 57 2.05 -1.05 4.69
CA TYR A 57 2.75 -0.49 5.84
C TYR A 57 4.23 -0.88 5.93
N PHE A 58 4.72 -1.75 5.04
CA PHE A 58 6.07 -2.30 5.12
C PHE A 58 6.93 -1.90 3.91
N LYS A 59 8.18 -1.51 4.18
CA LYS A 59 9.17 -1.25 3.14
C LYS A 59 9.53 -2.51 2.33
N SER A 60 9.51 -3.67 2.97
CA SER A 60 9.84 -4.97 2.38
C SER A 60 8.76 -5.99 2.73
N PRO A 61 7.62 -5.96 2.01
CA PRO A 61 6.51 -6.85 2.31
C PRO A 61 6.90 -8.31 2.08
N GLN A 62 6.41 -9.18 2.95
CA GLN A 62 6.64 -10.63 2.83
C GLN A 62 5.59 -11.24 1.90
N THR A 63 6.01 -12.19 1.07
CA THR A 63 5.14 -12.94 0.16
C THR A 63 5.42 -14.43 0.26
N ALA A 64 4.49 -15.25 -0.23
CA ALA A 64 4.74 -16.68 -0.32
C ALA A 64 5.93 -17.00 -1.24
N PRO A 65 6.64 -18.12 -1.02
CA PRO A 65 7.75 -18.53 -1.89
C PRO A 65 7.35 -18.58 -3.37
N GLY A 66 8.14 -17.92 -4.22
CA GLY A 66 7.89 -17.84 -5.67
C GLY A 66 7.02 -16.67 -6.13
N LEU A 67 6.47 -15.87 -5.21
CA LEU A 67 5.71 -14.65 -5.53
C LEU A 67 6.59 -13.40 -5.42
N TYR A 68 6.39 -12.47 -6.36
CA TYR A 68 7.04 -11.16 -6.34
C TYR A 68 6.37 -10.23 -5.30
N PRO A 69 7.14 -9.58 -4.41
CA PRO A 69 6.61 -8.57 -3.51
C PRO A 69 6.21 -7.32 -4.27
N GLU A 70 4.92 -6.98 -4.24
CA GLU A 70 4.42 -5.73 -4.81
C GLU A 70 5.00 -4.53 -4.04
N HIS A 71 5.48 -3.50 -4.75
CA HIS A 71 6.07 -2.29 -4.17
C HIS A 71 5.34 -1.01 -4.62
N ASP A 72 4.38 -1.11 -5.53
CA ASP A 72 3.49 -0.01 -5.86
C ASP A 72 2.51 0.25 -4.71
N ILE A 73 2.67 1.40 -4.07
CA ILE A 73 1.89 1.82 -2.90
C ILE A 73 0.39 1.94 -3.20
N PHE A 74 -0.01 2.24 -4.44
CA PHE A 74 -1.41 2.34 -4.82
C PHE A 74 -2.04 0.96 -4.99
N ILE A 75 -1.31 0.01 -5.58
CA ILE A 75 -1.75 -1.38 -5.68
C ILE A 75 -1.86 -2.01 -4.29
N GLN A 76 -0.89 -1.78 -3.41
CA GLN A 76 -0.93 -2.22 -2.02
C GLN A 76 -2.13 -1.61 -1.25
N HIS A 77 -2.40 -0.32 -1.42
CA HIS A 77 -3.57 0.34 -0.81
C HIS A 77 -4.89 -0.22 -1.36
N TRP A 78 -4.94 -0.54 -2.65
CA TRP A 78 -6.10 -1.18 -3.25
C TRP A 78 -6.31 -2.59 -2.70
N LYS A 79 -5.24 -3.37 -2.54
CA LYS A 79 -5.26 -4.70 -1.89
C LYS A 79 -5.78 -4.62 -0.45
N LEU A 80 -5.33 -3.62 0.32
CA LEU A 80 -5.83 -3.35 1.68
C LEU A 80 -7.35 -3.14 1.67
N LYS A 81 -7.85 -2.19 0.86
CA LYS A 81 -9.28 -1.85 0.79
C LYS A 81 -10.14 -3.01 0.31
N ASN A 82 -9.72 -3.71 -0.74
CA ASN A 82 -10.47 -4.84 -1.28
C ASN A 82 -10.51 -6.03 -0.31
N THR A 83 -9.47 -6.22 0.50
CA THR A 83 -9.50 -7.24 1.57
C THR A 83 -10.56 -6.90 2.62
N LEU A 84 -10.65 -5.64 3.04
CA LEU A 84 -11.68 -5.20 4.00
C LEU A 84 -13.09 -5.32 3.43
N ARG A 85 -13.29 -4.93 2.15
CA ARG A 85 -14.58 -5.09 1.46
C ARG A 85 -14.99 -6.55 1.36
N TRP A 86 -14.06 -7.42 0.98
CA TRP A 86 -14.29 -8.86 0.97
C TRP A 86 -14.68 -9.41 2.35
N MET A 87 -14.01 -8.98 3.43
CA MET A 87 -14.38 -9.37 4.80
C MET A 87 -15.82 -8.93 5.17
N MET A 88 -16.27 -7.80 4.65
CA MET A 88 -17.63 -7.28 4.87
C MET A 88 -18.68 -7.86 3.91
N GLY A 89 -18.28 -8.69 2.94
CA GLY A 89 -19.17 -9.20 1.89
C GLY A 89 -19.58 -8.15 0.86
N GLU A 90 -18.83 -7.06 0.74
CA GLU A 90 -19.03 -6.03 -0.28
C GLU A 90 -18.34 -6.40 -1.60
N GLU A 91 -18.85 -5.86 -2.71
CA GLU A 91 -18.23 -6.01 -4.03
C GLU A 91 -16.84 -5.37 -4.08
N LEU A 92 -15.90 -6.01 -4.77
CA LEU A 92 -14.54 -5.51 -4.93
C LEU A 92 -14.53 -4.27 -5.83
N LEU A 93 -13.66 -3.31 -5.54
CA LEU A 93 -13.45 -2.14 -6.40
C LEU A 93 -12.64 -2.57 -7.63
N THR A 94 -13.12 -2.29 -8.84
CA THR A 94 -12.39 -2.60 -10.08
C THR A 94 -11.87 -1.37 -10.82
N HIS A 95 -12.09 -0.16 -10.28
CA HIS A 95 -11.66 1.12 -10.86
C HIS A 95 -12.19 1.39 -12.28
N LEU A 96 -13.22 0.65 -12.72
CA LEU A 96 -13.88 0.85 -14.02
C LEU A 96 -14.65 2.19 -14.10
N GLY A 97 -14.80 2.91 -12.98
CA GLY A 97 -15.45 4.23 -12.92
C GLY A 97 -16.98 4.16 -12.93
N VAL A 98 -17.57 3.05 -13.38
CA VAL A 98 -19.03 2.83 -13.42
C VAL A 98 -19.59 2.57 -12.01
N GLU A 99 -18.77 2.03 -11.11
CA GLU A 99 -19.15 1.63 -9.74
C GLU A 99 -19.47 2.81 -8.79
N TYR A 100 -19.34 4.06 -9.23
CA TYR A 100 -19.47 5.26 -8.38
C TYR A 100 -20.74 6.08 -8.65
N TYR A 101 -21.54 5.72 -9.65
CA TYR A 101 -22.62 6.58 -10.18
C TYR A 101 -24.04 5.98 -10.09
N ASP A 102 -24.22 4.91 -9.29
CA ASP A 102 -25.55 4.37 -8.97
C ASP A 102 -26.23 5.09 -7.80
#